data_AF-A0A2E5ESU2-F1
#
_entry.id   AF-A0A2E5ESU2-F1
#
_cell.length_a   1.000
_cell.length_b   1.000
_cell.length_c   1.000
_cell.angle_alpha   90.00
_cell.angle_beta   90.00
_cell.angle_gamma   90.00
#
_symmetry.space_group_name_H-M   'P 1'
#
loop_
_entity.id
_entity.type
_entity.pdbx_description
1 polymer ?
#
loop_
_entity_poly.entity_id
_entity_poly.type
_entity_poly.pdbx_seq_one_letter_code
_entity_poly.pdbx_strand_id
1 'polypeptide(L)' 'MTEGYCDKCKARHEILDSHEEVLKDGRRCVRGTCPECGSGLFKMLKVQDSPPANVSGLRAVAG' A
#
# COMPACT_ATOMS: atom_id res chain seq x y z
N MET A 1 -5.78 -7.94 -5.34
CA MET A 1 -5.02 -7.00 -6.20
C MET A 1 -5.27 -5.59 -5.70
N THR A 2 -4.24 -4.76 -5.58
CA THR A 2 -4.38 -3.41 -5.02
C THR A 2 -4.85 -2.45 -6.12
N GLU A 3 -6.12 -2.06 -6.07
CA GLU A 3 -6.69 -1.11 -7.03
C GLU A 3 -6.42 0.34 -6.59
N GLY A 4 -6.02 1.18 -7.54
CA GLY A 4 -5.74 2.61 -7.38
C GLY A 4 -6.62 3.46 -8.30
N TYR A 5 -7.01 4.64 -7.83
CA TYR A 5 -7.70 5.61 -8.68
C TYR A 5 -6.68 6.46 -9.43
N CYS A 6 -6.74 6.42 -10.75
CA CYS A 6 -5.90 7.26 -11.59
C CYS A 6 -6.64 8.57 -11.91
N ASP A 7 -6.06 9.70 -11.53
CA ASP A 7 -6.57 11.03 -11.88
C ASP A 7 -6.63 11.24 -13.41
N LYS A 8 -5.60 10.79 -14.13
CA LYS A 8 -5.53 10.94 -15.59
C LYS A 8 -6.57 10.10 -16.32
N CYS A 9 -6.72 8.82 -15.95
CA CYS A 9 -7.71 7.95 -16.56
C CYS A 9 -9.13 8.19 -15.99
N LYS A 10 -9.24 8.92 -14.88
CA LYS A 10 -10.48 9.13 -14.10
C LYS A 10 -11.21 7.82 -13.75
N ALA A 11 -10.46 6.73 -13.70
CA ALA A 11 -10.96 5.38 -13.51
C ALA A 11 -10.08 4.63 -12.51
N ARG A 12 -10.61 3.52 -12.00
CA ARG A 12 -9.91 2.63 -11.08
C ARG A 12 -9.20 1.57 -11.90
N HIS A 13 -7.91 1.41 -11.67
CA HIS A 13 -7.09 0.41 -12.33
C HIS A 13 -6.26 -0.34 -11.28
N GLU A 14 -5.77 -1.51 -11.66
CA GLU A 14 -4.73 -2.16 -10.88
C GLU A 14 -3.47 -1.31 -10.83
N ILE A 15 -2.85 -1.23 -9.66
CA ILE A 15 -1.56 -0.58 -9.50
C ILE A 15 -0.48 -1.59 -9.92
N LEU A 16 0.25 -1.31 -11.01
CA LEU A 16 1.47 -2.05 -11.37
C LEU A 16 2.59 -1.73 -10.39
N ASP A 17 3.45 -2.70 -10.11
CA ASP A 17 4.59 -2.57 -9.20
C ASP A 17 4.17 -1.98 -7.84
N SER A 18 3.00 -2.41 -7.33
CA SER A 18 2.47 -1.90 -6.07
C SER A 18 3.36 -2.29 -4.90
N HIS A 19 4.04 -1.32 -4.29
CA HIS A 19 4.93 -1.53 -3.16
C HIS A 19 4.53 -0.67 -1.97
N GLU A 20 4.49 -1.27 -0.79
CA GLU A 20 4.25 -0.56 0.45
C GLU A 20 5.49 0.23 0.87
N GLU A 21 5.31 1.51 1.14
CA GLU A 21 6.34 2.37 1.71
C GLU A 21 5.78 3.18 2.87
N VAL A 22 6.63 3.41 3.87
CA VAL A 22 6.33 4.27 5.00
C VAL A 22 6.88 5.66 4.69
N LEU A 23 6.02 6.67 4.68
CA LEU A 23 6.44 8.06 4.56
C LEU A 23 7.27 8.46 5.79
N LYS A 24 8.03 9.53 5.64
CA LYS A 24 8.81 10.13 6.74
C LYS A 24 7.96 10.50 7.97
N ASP A 25 6.67 10.75 7.76
CA ASP A 25 5.69 11.06 8.81
C ASP A 25 5.09 9.81 9.50
N GLY A 26 5.63 8.62 9.22
CA GLY A 26 5.17 7.34 9.81
C GLY A 26 3.87 6.79 9.19
N ARG A 27 3.34 7.43 8.16
CA ARG A 27 2.12 6.98 7.46
C ARG A 27 2.47 5.96 6.39
N ARG A 28 1.71 4.87 6.30
CA ARG A 28 1.88 3.85 5.26
C ARG A 28 1.14 4.24 3.99
N CYS A 29 1.78 4.02 2.86
CA CYS A 29 1.18 4.18 1.54
C CYS A 29 1.60 3.03 0.64
N VAL A 30 0.80 2.76 -0.38
CA VAL A 30 1.21 1.95 -1.52
C VAL A 30 1.58 2.89 -2.65
N ARG A 31 2.82 2.77 -3.13
CA ARG A 31 3.28 3.38 -4.38
C ARG A 31 3.12 2.37 -5.52
N GLY A 32 2.92 2.84 -6.73
CA GLY A 32 3.09 2.04 -7.93
C GLY A 32 2.77 2.84 -9.19
N THR A 33 2.43 2.15 -10.27
CA THR A 33 2.35 2.72 -11.62
C THR A 33 1.02 2.38 -12.28
N CYS A 34 0.45 3.33 -13.03
CA CYS A 34 -0.76 3.08 -13.80
C CYS A 34 -0.44 2.27 -15.07
N PRO A 35 -1.08 1.12 -15.33
CA PRO A 35 -0.87 0.33 -16.54
C PRO A 35 -1.33 1.05 -17.82
N GLU A 36 -2.35 1.90 -17.70
CA GLU A 36 -2.95 2.59 -18.84
C GLU A 36 -2.16 3.80 -19.30
N CYS A 37 -1.73 4.66 -18.37
CA CYS A 37 -1.10 5.95 -18.69
C CYS A 37 0.34 6.09 -18.19
N GLY A 38 0.87 5.08 -17.49
CA GLY A 38 2.23 5.09 -16.93
C GLY A 38 2.46 6.10 -15.79
N SER A 39 1.42 6.78 -15.30
CA SER A 39 1.56 7.76 -14.22
C SER A 39 1.70 7.08 -12.85
N GLY A 40 2.50 7.67 -11.96
CA GLY A 40 2.67 7.17 -10.60
C GLY A 40 1.36 7.24 -9.81
N LEU A 41 0.92 6.09 -9.29
CA LEU A 41 -0.24 5.95 -8.42
C LEU A 41 0.22 5.87 -6.96
N PHE A 42 -0.50 6.57 -6.10
CA PHE A 42 -0.26 6.56 -4.65
C PHE A 42 -1.58 6.31 -3.93
N LYS A 43 -1.62 5.27 -3.10
CA LYS A 43 -2.78 4.93 -2.28
C LYS A 43 -2.40 5.02 -0.81
N MET A 44 -3.01 5.95 -0.09
CA MET A 44 -2.86 6.00 1.36
C MET A 44 -3.54 4.78 1.99
N LEU A 45 -2.78 3.99 2.75
CA LEU A 45 -3.36 2.93 3.57
C LEU A 45 -3.85 3.58 4.87
N LYS A 46 -5.14 3.43 5.21
CA LYS A 46 -5.60 3.81 6.55
C LYS A 46 -4.85 2.94 7.56
N VAL A 47 -4.44 3.54 8.68
CA VAL A 47 -3.65 2.93 9.77
C VAL A 47 -4.36 1.73 10.45
N GLN A 48 -5.52 1.29 9.97
CA GLN A 48 -6.31 0.26 10.61
C GLN A 48 -6.11 -1.08 9.90
N ASP A 49 -5.45 -1.97 10.62
CA ASP A 49 -5.68 -3.42 10.64
C ASP A 49 -5.25 -4.26 9.44
N SER A 50 -3.99 -4.12 9.04
CA SER A 50 -3.25 -5.33 8.69
C SER A 50 -1.80 -5.19 9.15
N PRO A 51 -1.36 -5.89 10.21
CA PRO A 51 0.06 -6.11 10.41
C PRO A 51 0.61 -6.75 9.12
N PRO A 52 1.83 -6.38 8.68
CA PRO A 52 2.47 -7.11 7.58
C PRO A 52 2.47 -8.58 7.98
N ALA A 53 2.08 -9.48 7.07
CA ALA A 53 1.94 -10.91 7.28
C ALA A 53 3.30 -11.62 7.51
N ASN A 54 4.20 -11.03 8.30
CA ASN A 54 5.48 -11.60 8.69
C ASN A 54 5.93 -11.20 10.12
N VAL A 55 5.02 -11.09 11.09
CA VAL A 55 5.41 -11.25 12.50
C VAL A 55 5.23 -12.71 12.93
N SER A 56 6.05 -13.59 12.36
CA SER A 56 6.43 -14.80 13.08
C SER A 56 7.31 -14.35 14.25
N GLY A 57 6.73 -14.28 15.44
CA GLY A 57 7.41 -13.75 16.61
C GLY A 57 6.60 -13.90 17.88
N LEU A 58 6.12 -15.12 18.14
CA LEU A 58 5.66 -15.55 19.45
C LEU A 58 6.71 -15.17 20.51
N ARG A 59 6.38 -14.28 21.44
CA ARG A 59 6.99 -14.28 22.78
C ARG A 59 5.88 -14.17 23.81
N ALA A 60 5.33 -15.34 24.13
CA ALA A 60 4.76 -15.60 25.43
C ALA A 60 5.87 -15.44 26.48
N VAL A 61 5.65 -14.57 27.48
CA VAL A 61 6.18 -14.81 28.81
C VAL A 61 5.14 -14.32 29.80
N ALA A 62 4.37 -15.29 30.29
CA ALA A 62 3.64 -15.17 31.54
C ALA A 62 4.67 -15.11 32.68
N GLY A 63 4.45 -14.18 33.60
CA GLY A 63 5.16 -14.06 34.88
C GLY A 63 4.18 -13.54 35.91
#